data_AF-A0A1F3ZIP8-F1
#
_entry.id   AF-A0A1F3ZIP8-F1
#
_cell.length_a   1.000
_cell.length_b   1.000
_cell.length_c   1.000
_cell.angle_alpha   90.00
_cell.angle_beta   90.00
_cell.angle_gamma   90.00
#
_symmetry.space_group_name_H-M   'P 1'
#
loop_
_entity.id
_entity.type
_entity.pdbx_description
1 polymer ?
#
loop_
_entity_poly.entity_id
_entity_poly.type
_entity_poly.pdbx_seq_one_letter_code
_entity_poly.pdbx_strand_id
1 'polypeptide(L)'
;MNKPIESLPADKLAYVRARTDKYFTKSREIVERFGDRTVTYGVFLRHGVICAVNPAIDLLRQYYPADATPLRITRLYEEGAFVPDQKPIFTYSGSFAALVELETLILQRTGVACVCAYNAYKMAISLRKIGFIDMHARHSSGDDFSLLAAYGASVGSRVAKLGGAIGFIGCSQDLTAHFYGQDRGLGTMPHALIGYAGSTLRSAQMYVETHPLDNVTVLIDYFGAEYTDAIELCRWWYNDYLPRDPSGSRTLSLRLDTHGERYAEGLTYERSVDIVADWLHVPNEYEAVRYVMGEESFDADSLNITKDRARRVLFGTGVSVASVIHLRKLLDANGFNACRILGSSGFNLFKCKIFANARAPLDVVGTGSFIPENFADTFATADIFMYENEPMVKLGREKLFHELKP
;
A
#
# COMPACT_ATOMS: atom_id res chain seq x y z
N MET A 1 43.69 -17.79 19.44
CA MET A 1 42.25 -17.45 19.52
C MET A 1 42.04 -16.25 18.64
N ASN A 2 41.18 -16.35 17.63
CA ASN A 2 40.75 -15.17 16.88
C ASN A 2 39.95 -14.29 17.83
N LYS A 3 40.22 -12.98 17.80
CA LYS A 3 39.53 -12.00 18.66
C LYS A 3 38.05 -11.94 18.24
N PRO A 4 37.08 -11.94 19.18
CA PRO A 4 35.68 -11.74 18.85
C PRO A 4 35.49 -10.42 18.08
N ILE A 5 34.59 -10.42 17.09
CA ILE A 5 34.25 -9.21 16.33
C ILE A 5 33.31 -8.36 17.19
N GLU A 6 33.87 -7.42 17.97
CA GLU A 6 33.12 -6.63 18.96
C GLU A 6 33.38 -5.12 18.87
N SER A 7 33.44 -4.54 17.66
CA SER A 7 33.43 -3.07 17.52
C SER A 7 32.04 -2.43 17.57
N LEU A 8 30.96 -3.22 17.52
CA LEU A 8 29.61 -2.69 17.66
C LEU A 8 29.34 -2.26 19.10
N PRO A 9 28.73 -1.08 19.32
CA PRO A 9 28.19 -0.69 20.61
C PRO A 9 27.33 -1.80 21.24
N ALA A 10 27.47 -1.99 22.56
CA ALA A 10 26.86 -3.11 23.28
C ALA A 10 25.33 -3.16 23.15
N ASP A 11 24.68 -2.00 23.08
CA ASP A 11 23.24 -1.84 22.85
C ASP A 11 22.82 -2.35 21.47
N LYS A 12 23.60 -2.07 20.42
CA LYS A 12 23.33 -2.59 19.06
C LYS A 12 23.53 -4.09 18.98
N LEU A 13 24.58 -4.62 19.61
CA LEU A 13 24.84 -6.05 19.66
C LEU A 13 23.72 -6.79 20.41
N ALA A 14 23.28 -6.24 21.54
CA ALA A 14 22.14 -6.77 22.30
C ALA A 14 20.85 -6.72 21.47
N TYR A 15 20.60 -5.64 20.73
CA TYR A 15 19.45 -5.51 19.84
C TYR A 15 19.39 -6.64 18.80
N VAL A 16 20.51 -6.91 18.11
CA VAL A 16 20.62 -7.97 17.08
C VAL A 16 20.45 -9.35 17.71
N ARG A 17 21.24 -9.66 18.75
CA ARG A 17 21.22 -10.98 19.41
C ARG A 17 19.86 -11.35 19.99
N ALA A 18 19.06 -10.36 20.41
CA ALA A 18 17.71 -10.59 20.91
C ALA A 18 16.67 -10.87 19.81
N ARG A 19 16.98 -10.59 18.54
CA ARG A 19 16.03 -10.63 17.40
C ARG A 19 16.41 -11.59 16.29
N THR A 20 17.68 -11.98 16.20
CA THR A 20 18.14 -13.01 15.27
C THR A 20 17.67 -14.40 15.71
N ASP A 21 17.45 -15.29 14.75
CA ASP A 21 17.21 -16.69 15.06
C ASP A 21 18.43 -17.31 15.76
N LYS A 22 18.20 -18.12 16.80
CA LYS A 22 19.28 -18.57 17.69
C LYS A 22 20.34 -19.43 16.98
N TYR A 23 19.99 -20.09 15.89
CA TYR A 23 20.95 -20.86 15.12
C TYR A 23 22.00 -19.96 14.45
N PHE A 24 21.67 -18.72 14.09
CA PHE A 24 22.65 -17.77 13.55
C PHE A 24 23.67 -17.32 14.60
N THR A 25 23.27 -17.06 15.84
CA THR A 25 24.21 -16.79 16.93
C THR A 25 25.14 -17.98 17.18
N LYS A 26 24.61 -19.21 17.19
CA LYS A 26 25.45 -20.41 17.31
C LYS A 26 26.42 -20.55 16.14
N SER A 27 25.98 -20.26 14.92
CA SER A 27 26.83 -20.26 13.73
C SER A 27 27.96 -19.23 13.84
N ARG A 28 27.66 -18.02 14.31
CA ARG A 28 28.69 -17.00 14.58
C ARG A 28 29.75 -17.50 15.56
N GLU A 29 29.33 -18.05 16.70
CA GLU A 29 30.25 -18.58 17.74
C GLU A 29 31.17 -19.69 17.17
N ILE A 30 30.62 -20.54 16.29
CA ILE A 30 31.40 -21.57 15.56
C ILE A 30 32.41 -20.91 14.63
N VAL A 31 31.99 -19.95 13.80
CA VAL A 31 32.85 -19.28 12.82
C VAL A 31 33.98 -18.50 13.52
N GLU A 32 33.70 -17.77 14.60
CA GLU A 32 34.71 -17.08 15.40
C GLU A 32 35.76 -18.04 15.97
N ARG A 33 35.36 -19.27 16.31
CA ARG A 33 36.26 -20.30 16.83
C ARG A 33 37.08 -21.01 15.75
N PHE A 34 36.47 -21.33 14.61
CA PHE A 34 37.07 -22.16 13.57
C PHE A 34 37.72 -21.37 12.43
N GLY A 35 37.53 -20.05 12.40
CA GLY A 35 38.08 -19.16 11.39
C GLY A 35 36.97 -18.50 10.57
N ASP A 36 37.02 -17.17 10.52
CA ASP A 36 36.09 -16.39 9.74
C ASP A 36 36.41 -16.47 8.24
N ARG A 37 35.39 -16.22 7.42
CA ARG A 37 35.51 -16.18 5.96
C ARG A 37 34.74 -15.02 5.39
N THR A 38 35.22 -14.49 4.27
CA THR A 38 34.43 -13.59 3.43
C THR A 38 33.37 -14.40 2.70
N VAL A 39 32.11 -14.05 2.88
CA VAL A 39 30.97 -14.67 2.19
C VAL A 39 30.20 -13.65 1.39
N THR A 40 29.54 -14.08 0.32
CA THR A 40 28.59 -13.24 -0.43
C THR A 40 27.21 -13.84 -0.44
N TYR A 41 26.26 -13.07 0.06
CA TYR A 41 24.83 -13.37 0.06
C TYR A 41 24.15 -12.74 -1.16
N GLY A 42 23.14 -13.42 -1.68
CA GLY A 42 22.16 -12.83 -2.58
C GLY A 42 20.76 -12.90 -1.99
N VAL A 43 20.03 -11.78 -2.03
CA VAL A 43 18.67 -11.66 -1.47
C VAL A 43 17.65 -11.62 -2.59
N PHE A 44 16.61 -12.43 -2.52
CA PHE A 44 15.57 -12.53 -3.55
C PHE A 44 14.19 -12.80 -2.95
N LEU A 45 13.16 -12.62 -3.79
CA LEU A 45 11.77 -12.95 -3.50
C LEU A 45 11.27 -13.96 -4.54
N ARG A 46 10.23 -14.73 -4.18
CA ARG A 46 9.67 -15.79 -5.04
C ARG A 46 8.65 -15.30 -6.06
N HIS A 47 8.31 -14.02 -6.02
CA HIS A 47 7.34 -13.38 -6.88
C HIS A 47 7.89 -12.05 -7.38
N GLY A 48 7.38 -11.55 -8.50
CA GLY A 48 7.79 -10.26 -9.05
C GLY A 48 7.38 -9.11 -8.14
N VAL A 49 8.28 -8.14 -7.93
CA VAL A 49 8.09 -7.03 -6.99
C VAL A 49 8.68 -5.72 -7.53
N ILE A 50 8.49 -4.63 -6.78
CA ILE A 50 9.27 -3.41 -6.95
C ILE A 50 10.39 -3.39 -5.91
N CYS A 51 11.61 -3.10 -6.35
CA CYS A 51 12.77 -2.97 -5.47
C CYS A 51 12.56 -1.82 -4.48
N ALA A 52 12.52 -2.12 -3.18
CA ALA A 52 12.36 -1.15 -2.09
C ALA A 52 13.24 -1.54 -0.89
N VAL A 53 14.53 -1.74 -1.14
CA VAL A 53 15.45 -2.44 -0.21
C VAL A 53 16.28 -1.54 0.70
N ASN A 54 16.14 -0.20 0.65
CA ASN A 54 16.95 0.68 1.52
C ASN A 54 16.80 0.36 3.00
N PRO A 55 15.61 0.06 3.57
CA PRO A 55 15.51 -0.28 4.98
C PRO A 55 16.38 -1.49 5.37
N ALA A 56 16.55 -2.46 4.47
CA ALA A 56 17.42 -3.61 4.69
C ALA A 56 18.91 -3.24 4.56
N ILE A 57 19.26 -2.43 3.55
CA ILE A 57 20.63 -1.95 3.32
C ILE A 57 21.11 -1.03 4.45
N ASP A 58 20.24 -0.16 4.95
CA ASP A 58 20.55 0.75 6.05
C ASP A 58 20.71 -0.03 7.36
N LEU A 59 19.92 -1.08 7.58
CA LEU A 59 20.15 -2.00 8.69
C LEU A 59 21.52 -2.69 8.59
N LEU A 60 21.90 -3.19 7.41
CA LEU A 60 23.24 -3.76 7.20
C LEU A 60 24.32 -2.74 7.57
N ARG A 61 24.24 -1.50 7.06
CA ARG A 61 25.22 -0.44 7.34
C ARG A 61 25.27 -0.05 8.82
N GLN A 62 24.12 -0.01 9.48
CA GLN A 62 24.01 0.43 10.87
C GLN A 62 24.52 -0.61 11.88
N TYR A 63 24.33 -1.90 11.57
CA TYR A 63 24.61 -3.02 12.47
C TYR A 63 25.78 -3.90 12.01
N TYR A 64 26.51 -3.53 10.97
CA TYR A 64 27.77 -4.16 10.60
C TYR A 64 28.96 -3.55 11.36
N PRO A 65 29.85 -4.36 11.94
CA PRO A 65 31.04 -3.88 12.66
C PRO A 65 32.10 -3.30 11.72
N ALA A 66 32.66 -2.15 12.09
CA ALA A 66 33.60 -1.40 11.23
C ALA A 66 35.01 -2.00 11.19
N ASP A 67 35.37 -2.83 12.17
CA ASP A 67 36.67 -3.51 12.27
C ASP A 67 36.71 -4.90 11.60
N ALA A 68 35.57 -5.39 11.11
CA ALA A 68 35.49 -6.63 10.35
C ALA A 68 35.93 -6.43 8.88
N THR A 69 36.00 -7.54 8.14
CA THR A 69 36.17 -7.49 6.68
C THR A 69 35.17 -6.51 6.06
N PRO A 70 35.58 -5.54 5.23
CA PRO A 70 34.70 -4.49 4.76
C PRO A 70 33.40 -5.00 4.13
N LEU A 71 32.27 -4.44 4.57
CA LEU A 71 30.97 -4.69 3.99
C LEU A 71 30.89 -4.11 2.58
N ARG A 72 30.70 -4.96 1.57
CA ARG A 72 30.40 -4.57 0.19
C ARG A 72 28.93 -4.83 -0.08
N ILE A 73 28.18 -3.84 -0.52
CA ILE A 73 26.78 -4.01 -0.95
C ILE A 73 26.69 -3.66 -2.43
N THR A 74 26.14 -4.57 -3.23
CA THR A 74 25.90 -4.33 -4.66
C THR A 74 24.40 -4.40 -4.92
N ARG A 75 23.82 -3.30 -5.39
CA ARG A 75 22.45 -3.31 -5.93
C ARG A 75 22.47 -3.96 -7.31
N LEU A 76 21.54 -4.89 -7.54
CA LEU A 76 21.30 -5.45 -8.86
C LEU A 76 20.12 -4.75 -9.54
N TYR A 77 19.24 -4.15 -8.73
CA TYR A 77 18.11 -3.35 -9.16
C TYR A 77 18.10 -2.03 -8.39
N GLU A 78 17.94 -0.93 -9.10
CA GLU A 78 17.72 0.38 -8.50
C GLU A 78 16.39 0.42 -7.73
N GLU A 79 16.31 1.30 -6.75
CA GLU A 79 15.05 1.48 -6.03
C GLU A 79 13.93 1.94 -6.98
N GLY A 80 12.77 1.31 -6.87
CA GLY A 80 11.63 1.52 -7.76
C GLY A 80 11.66 0.68 -9.03
N ALA A 81 12.75 -0.02 -9.33
CA ALA A 81 12.79 -0.92 -10.49
C ALA A 81 11.92 -2.16 -10.27
N PHE A 82 11.30 -2.66 -11.35
CA PHE A 82 10.65 -3.96 -11.33
C PHE A 82 11.69 -5.07 -11.25
N VAL A 83 11.51 -6.01 -10.33
CA VAL A 83 12.35 -7.20 -10.19
C VAL A 83 11.52 -8.42 -10.56
N PRO A 84 11.96 -9.22 -11.54
CA PRO A 84 11.33 -10.51 -11.85
C PRO A 84 11.36 -11.46 -10.65
N ASP A 85 10.46 -12.44 -10.67
CA ASP A 85 10.47 -13.49 -9.65
C ASP A 85 11.80 -14.24 -9.66
N GLN A 86 12.25 -14.66 -8.48
CA GLN A 86 13.44 -15.50 -8.32
C GLN A 86 14.73 -14.88 -8.91
N LYS A 87 14.77 -13.56 -9.09
CA LYS A 87 16.00 -12.83 -9.36
C LYS A 87 16.52 -12.16 -8.09
N PRO A 88 17.84 -12.22 -7.83
CA PRO A 88 18.43 -11.50 -6.71
C PRO A 88 18.30 -10.00 -6.90
N ILE A 89 17.85 -9.31 -5.85
CA ILE A 89 17.57 -7.87 -5.81
C ILE A 89 18.83 -7.08 -5.50
N PHE A 90 19.60 -7.57 -4.52
CA PHE A 90 20.89 -7.04 -4.13
C PHE A 90 21.76 -8.15 -3.54
N THR A 91 23.07 -7.93 -3.51
CA THR A 91 24.02 -8.79 -2.83
C THR A 91 24.77 -8.02 -1.75
N TYR A 92 25.27 -8.74 -0.76
CA TYR A 92 26.16 -8.18 0.25
C TYR A 92 27.26 -9.18 0.61
N SER A 93 28.48 -8.67 0.75
CA SER A 93 29.69 -9.44 1.04
C SER A 93 30.42 -8.89 2.26
N GLY A 94 31.04 -9.77 3.04
CA GLY A 94 31.82 -9.40 4.22
C GLY A 94 32.14 -10.60 5.10
N SER A 95 32.63 -10.35 6.31
CA SER A 95 32.83 -11.35 7.36
C SER A 95 31.57 -12.17 7.62
N PHE A 96 31.67 -13.50 7.57
CA PHE A 96 30.55 -14.39 7.83
C PHE A 96 30.10 -14.30 9.28
N ALA A 97 31.04 -14.26 10.23
CA ALA A 97 30.73 -14.08 11.65
C ALA A 97 29.94 -12.77 11.91
N ALA A 98 30.24 -11.71 11.18
CA ALA A 98 29.55 -10.42 11.30
C ALA A 98 28.19 -10.36 10.58
N LEU A 99 28.03 -11.08 9.46
CA LEU A 99 26.82 -11.05 8.64
C LEU A 99 25.72 -11.99 9.13
N VAL A 100 26.09 -13.15 9.65
CA VAL A 100 25.15 -14.27 9.87
C VAL A 100 23.99 -13.92 10.79
N GLU A 101 24.20 -13.08 11.82
CA GLU A 101 23.14 -12.65 12.75
C GLU A 101 22.23 -11.55 12.18
N LEU A 102 22.58 -10.94 11.05
CA LEU A 102 21.78 -9.88 10.43
C LEU A 102 20.69 -10.44 9.50
N GLU A 103 20.77 -11.71 9.12
CA GLU A 103 19.91 -12.33 8.11
C GLU A 103 18.42 -12.21 8.45
N THR A 104 18.00 -12.61 9.67
CA THR A 104 16.61 -12.48 10.11
C THR A 104 16.08 -11.06 9.95
N LEU A 105 16.89 -10.05 10.33
CA LEU A 105 16.46 -8.65 10.36
C LEU A 105 16.38 -8.01 8.96
N ILE A 106 17.27 -8.39 8.03
CA ILE A 106 17.25 -7.87 6.66
C ILE A 106 16.09 -8.46 5.84
N LEU A 107 15.74 -9.73 6.07
CA LEU A 107 14.70 -10.41 5.29
C LEU A 107 13.31 -9.83 5.63
N GLN A 108 13.05 -9.57 6.92
CA GLN A 108 11.85 -8.88 7.39
C GLN A 108 11.65 -7.52 6.69
N ARG A 109 12.74 -6.77 6.51
CA ARG A 109 12.72 -5.41 5.93
C ARG A 109 12.66 -5.40 4.41
N THR A 110 13.19 -6.43 3.76
CA THR A 110 13.20 -6.55 2.30
C THR A 110 11.81 -6.88 1.78
N GLY A 111 11.20 -7.93 2.34
CA GLY A 111 9.97 -8.51 1.81
C GLY A 111 8.77 -7.58 1.87
N VAL A 112 8.44 -7.09 3.07
CA VAL A 112 7.27 -6.24 3.32
C VAL A 112 7.33 -4.98 2.46
N ALA A 113 8.49 -4.31 2.43
CA ALA A 113 8.68 -3.08 1.66
C ALA A 113 8.50 -3.31 0.15
N CYS A 114 9.12 -4.34 -0.41
CA CYS A 114 9.05 -4.63 -1.86
C CYS A 114 7.64 -4.99 -2.32
N VAL A 115 6.90 -5.80 -1.53
CA VAL A 115 5.53 -6.20 -1.87
C VAL A 115 4.55 -5.03 -1.71
N CYS A 116 4.69 -4.24 -0.64
CA CYS A 116 3.88 -3.02 -0.46
C CYS A 116 4.14 -2.02 -1.60
N ALA A 117 5.39 -1.87 -2.05
CA ALA A 117 5.75 -1.04 -3.19
C ALA A 117 5.08 -1.51 -4.48
N TYR A 118 5.14 -2.80 -4.77
CA TYR A 118 4.47 -3.37 -5.93
C TYR A 118 2.96 -3.13 -5.90
N ASN A 119 2.32 -3.41 -4.76
CA ASN A 119 0.88 -3.26 -4.62
C ASN A 119 0.43 -1.81 -4.75
N ALA A 120 1.09 -0.88 -4.05
CA ALA A 120 0.80 0.55 -4.14
C ALA A 120 0.99 1.09 -5.56
N TYR A 121 2.05 0.66 -6.25
CA TYR A 121 2.25 0.99 -7.67
C TYR A 121 1.10 0.49 -8.54
N LYS A 122 0.72 -0.78 -8.42
CA LYS A 122 -0.35 -1.39 -9.23
C LYS A 122 -1.69 -0.70 -9.00
N MET A 123 -1.98 -0.32 -7.75
CA MET A 123 -3.19 0.44 -7.41
C MET A 123 -3.17 1.83 -8.06
N ALA A 124 -2.10 2.59 -7.85
CA ALA A 124 -1.96 3.95 -8.35
C ALA A 124 -1.94 4.04 -9.88
N ILE A 125 -1.22 3.12 -10.56
CA ILE A 125 -1.14 3.12 -12.03
C ILE A 125 -2.44 2.64 -12.68
N SER A 126 -3.28 1.86 -11.98
CA SER A 126 -4.61 1.50 -12.47
C SER A 126 -5.53 2.72 -12.45
N LEU A 127 -5.50 3.50 -11.36
CA LEU A 127 -6.31 4.69 -11.16
C LEU A 127 -5.48 5.98 -11.34
N ARG A 128 -4.88 6.17 -12.54
CA ARG A 128 -3.86 7.21 -12.79
C ARG A 128 -4.29 8.63 -12.39
N LYS A 129 -5.57 8.98 -12.53
CA LYS A 129 -6.10 10.32 -12.26
C LYS A 129 -6.63 10.50 -10.83
N ILE A 130 -6.47 9.50 -9.97
CA ILE A 130 -7.02 9.48 -8.61
C ILE A 130 -5.87 9.53 -7.60
N GLY A 131 -6.02 10.38 -6.59
CA GLY A 131 -5.08 10.46 -5.47
C GLY A 131 -5.33 9.34 -4.46
N PHE A 132 -4.28 8.88 -3.79
CA PHE A 132 -4.41 7.87 -2.73
C PHE A 132 -4.01 8.44 -1.37
N ILE A 133 -4.78 8.11 -0.34
CA ILE A 133 -4.44 8.34 1.06
C ILE A 133 -4.12 7.00 1.69
N ASP A 134 -2.92 6.87 2.22
CA ASP A 134 -2.50 5.70 2.97
C ASP A 134 -3.21 5.64 4.33
N MET A 135 -4.03 4.60 4.52
CA MET A 135 -4.77 4.31 5.75
C MET A 135 -4.40 2.93 6.35
N HIS A 136 -3.18 2.44 6.10
CA HIS A 136 -2.74 1.09 6.49
C HIS A 136 -2.57 0.90 8.00
N ALA A 137 -2.30 1.98 8.74
CA ALA A 137 -1.94 2.03 10.15
C ALA A 137 -2.61 0.97 11.04
N ARG A 138 -3.94 0.89 10.99
CA ARG A 138 -4.76 0.02 11.84
C ARG A 138 -4.62 -1.47 11.52
N HIS A 139 -3.99 -1.82 10.41
CA HIS A 139 -3.70 -3.19 9.98
C HIS A 139 -2.22 -3.57 10.17
N SER A 140 -1.39 -2.64 10.67
CA SER A 140 -0.01 -2.92 11.03
C SER A 140 0.06 -3.46 12.47
N SER A 141 0.98 -4.39 12.73
CA SER A 141 1.18 -4.97 14.06
C SER A 141 2.03 -4.10 15.00
N GLY A 142 2.50 -2.94 14.53
CA GLY A 142 3.32 -1.99 15.27
C GLY A 142 4.13 -1.08 14.36
N ASP A 143 4.89 -0.16 14.96
CA ASP A 143 5.60 0.92 14.26
C ASP A 143 6.62 0.39 13.24
N ASP A 144 7.37 -0.66 13.56
CA ASP A 144 8.32 -1.28 12.63
C ASP A 144 7.63 -1.73 11.33
N PHE A 145 6.48 -2.37 11.45
CA PHE A 145 5.69 -2.79 10.29
C PHE A 145 5.11 -1.57 9.56
N SER A 146 4.58 -0.60 10.31
CA SER A 146 3.93 0.58 9.74
C SER A 146 4.91 1.41 8.91
N LEU A 147 6.12 1.65 9.43
CA LEU A 147 7.17 2.36 8.73
C LEU A 147 7.60 1.61 7.45
N LEU A 148 7.75 0.29 7.51
CA LEU A 148 8.12 -0.51 6.32
C LEU A 148 7.03 -0.52 5.25
N ALA A 149 5.77 -0.66 5.65
CA ALA A 149 4.64 -0.66 4.73
C ALA A 149 4.49 0.71 4.04
N ALA A 150 4.54 1.81 4.80
CA ALA A 150 4.49 3.16 4.26
C ALA A 150 5.71 3.49 3.39
N TYR A 151 6.91 3.05 3.81
CA TYR A 151 8.11 3.19 2.99
C TYR A 151 7.92 2.53 1.62
N GLY A 152 7.50 1.26 1.61
CA GLY A 152 7.21 0.52 0.39
C GLY A 152 6.17 1.23 -0.48
N ALA A 153 5.03 1.59 0.10
CA ALA A 153 3.97 2.31 -0.60
C ALA A 153 4.45 3.65 -1.20
N SER A 154 5.34 4.37 -0.52
CA SER A 154 5.95 5.59 -1.04
C SER A 154 6.82 5.34 -2.27
N VAL A 155 7.61 4.27 -2.28
CA VAL A 155 8.43 3.86 -3.43
C VAL A 155 7.51 3.53 -4.60
N GLY A 156 6.50 2.67 -4.37
CA GLY A 156 5.51 2.31 -5.38
C GLY A 156 4.77 3.53 -5.94
N SER A 157 4.42 4.48 -5.08
CA SER A 157 3.80 5.74 -5.48
C SER A 157 4.72 6.59 -6.35
N ARG A 158 6.02 6.69 -6.05
CA ARG A 158 6.98 7.45 -6.89
C ARG A 158 7.07 6.84 -8.28
N VAL A 159 7.17 5.51 -8.36
CA VAL A 159 7.20 4.80 -9.66
C VAL A 159 5.90 5.02 -10.43
N ALA A 160 4.74 4.98 -9.77
CA ALA A 160 3.46 5.26 -10.42
C ALA A 160 3.38 6.70 -10.96
N LYS A 161 3.95 7.67 -10.22
CA LYS A 161 4.05 9.08 -10.66
C LYS A 161 4.88 9.24 -11.93
N LEU A 162 5.99 8.50 -12.07
CA LEU A 162 6.75 8.44 -13.33
C LEU A 162 5.92 7.88 -14.49
N GLY A 163 5.02 6.95 -14.19
CA GLY A 163 4.01 6.44 -15.12
C GLY A 163 2.81 7.38 -15.33
N GLY A 164 2.86 8.63 -14.86
CA GLY A 164 1.80 9.64 -15.02
C GLY A 164 0.57 9.42 -14.13
N ALA A 165 0.70 8.67 -13.03
CA ALA A 165 -0.34 8.63 -11.99
C ALA A 165 -0.17 9.79 -11.00
N ILE A 166 -1.25 10.19 -10.31
CA ILE A 166 -1.15 11.10 -9.16
C ILE A 166 -0.42 10.41 -7.99
N GLY A 167 -0.68 9.12 -7.76
CA GLY A 167 -0.08 8.34 -6.69
C GLY A 167 -0.64 8.64 -5.30
N PHE A 168 0.09 8.24 -4.28
CA PHE A 168 -0.21 8.57 -2.89
C PHE A 168 0.17 10.02 -2.60
N ILE A 169 -0.77 10.75 -1.99
CA ILE A 169 -0.71 12.20 -1.73
C ILE A 169 -0.62 12.52 -0.23
N GLY A 170 -0.76 11.52 0.63
CA GLY A 170 -0.65 11.62 2.08
C GLY A 170 -1.01 10.31 2.77
N CYS A 171 -1.01 10.33 4.09
CA CYS A 171 -1.42 9.20 4.94
C CYS A 171 -2.25 9.68 6.12
N SER A 172 -2.82 8.76 6.91
CA SER A 172 -3.65 9.10 8.07
C SER A 172 -2.89 9.33 9.38
N GLN A 173 -1.54 9.33 9.39
CA GLN A 173 -0.73 9.40 10.62
C GLN A 173 0.48 10.30 10.45
N ASP A 174 0.85 11.03 11.49
CA ASP A 174 2.07 11.86 11.49
C ASP A 174 3.34 11.01 11.33
N LEU A 175 3.38 9.81 11.95
CA LEU A 175 4.54 8.91 11.94
C LEU A 175 5.08 8.63 10.52
N THR A 176 4.19 8.49 9.54
CA THR A 176 4.52 8.09 8.17
C THR A 176 4.30 9.22 7.15
N ALA A 177 3.88 10.41 7.58
CA ALA A 177 3.55 11.54 6.71
C ALA A 177 4.73 11.97 5.82
N HIS A 178 5.93 11.95 6.37
CA HIS A 178 7.16 12.35 5.68
C HIS A 178 7.45 11.53 4.42
N PHE A 179 7.01 10.25 4.36
CA PHE A 179 7.17 9.43 3.16
C PHE A 179 6.37 9.93 1.96
N TYR A 180 5.33 10.73 2.20
CA TYR A 180 4.45 11.29 1.18
C TYR A 180 4.66 12.78 0.95
N GLY A 181 5.72 13.36 1.52
CA GLY A 181 6.04 14.79 1.41
C GLY A 181 5.13 15.68 2.26
N GLN A 182 4.57 15.15 3.35
CA GLN A 182 3.72 15.88 4.29
C GLN A 182 4.39 15.92 5.67
N ASP A 183 4.19 17.01 6.41
CA ASP A 183 4.67 17.11 7.80
C ASP A 183 3.75 16.41 8.80
N ARG A 184 2.48 16.21 8.42
CA ARG A 184 1.42 15.64 9.26
C ARG A 184 0.49 14.74 8.46
N GLY A 185 -0.20 13.85 9.16
CA GLY A 185 -1.24 13.03 8.58
C GLY A 185 -2.43 13.87 8.11
N LEU A 186 -3.10 13.40 7.06
CA LEU A 186 -4.39 13.90 6.60
C LEU A 186 -5.47 13.34 7.54
N GLY A 187 -6.04 14.21 8.36
CA GLY A 187 -7.17 13.90 9.23
C GLY A 187 -8.51 14.07 8.52
N THR A 188 -9.45 13.16 8.76
CA THR A 188 -10.88 13.34 8.46
C THR A 188 -11.68 13.08 9.73
N MET A 189 -13.01 13.15 9.67
CA MET A 189 -13.85 12.67 10.76
C MET A 189 -14.10 11.15 10.70
N PRO A 190 -14.15 10.44 11.85
CA PRO A 190 -14.63 9.06 11.94
C PRO A 190 -16.16 9.00 12.11
N HIS A 191 -16.76 7.84 11.85
CA HIS A 191 -18.18 7.56 12.12
C HIS A 191 -18.61 7.92 13.55
N ALA A 192 -17.73 7.71 14.54
CA ALA A 192 -17.99 8.04 15.94
C ALA A 192 -18.29 9.54 16.17
N LEU A 193 -17.69 10.45 15.39
CA LEU A 193 -17.97 11.88 15.51
C LEU A 193 -19.37 12.23 14.97
N ILE A 194 -19.80 11.55 13.90
CA ILE A 194 -21.15 11.73 13.35
C ILE A 194 -22.18 11.25 14.37
N GLY A 195 -21.95 10.07 14.96
CA GLY A 195 -22.79 9.56 16.04
C GLY A 195 -22.85 10.49 17.25
N TYR A 196 -21.70 11.05 17.66
CA TYR A 196 -21.62 12.04 18.74
C TYR A 196 -22.43 13.31 18.44
N ALA A 197 -22.33 13.84 17.21
CA ALA A 197 -23.06 15.04 16.80
C ALA A 197 -24.56 14.78 16.57
N GLY A 198 -24.96 13.52 16.38
CA GLY A 198 -26.33 13.13 16.04
C GLY A 198 -26.80 13.56 14.65
N SER A 199 -25.90 14.11 13.82
CA SER A 199 -26.19 14.59 12.47
C SER A 199 -24.90 14.66 11.65
N THR A 200 -24.97 14.20 10.40
CA THR A 200 -23.86 14.31 9.45
C THR A 200 -23.50 15.77 9.19
N LEU A 201 -24.48 16.64 8.92
CA LEU A 201 -24.27 18.08 8.76
C LEU A 201 -23.64 18.71 10.02
N ARG A 202 -24.17 18.41 11.21
CA ARG A 202 -23.63 19.02 12.45
C ARG A 202 -22.18 18.62 12.68
N SER A 203 -21.81 17.37 12.40
CA SER A 203 -20.41 16.94 12.51
C SER A 203 -19.47 17.71 11.57
N ALA A 204 -19.90 17.99 10.34
CA ALA A 204 -19.14 18.82 9.40
C ALA A 204 -18.98 20.27 9.89
N GLN A 205 -20.04 20.86 10.43
CA GLN A 205 -19.98 22.19 11.04
C GLN A 205 -19.01 22.23 12.21
N MET A 206 -19.10 21.27 13.13
CA MET A 206 -18.17 21.16 14.27
C MET A 206 -16.72 21.00 13.82
N TYR A 207 -16.48 20.22 12.75
CA TYR A 207 -15.14 20.07 12.18
C TYR A 207 -14.60 21.40 11.66
N VAL A 208 -15.41 22.16 10.91
CA VAL A 208 -15.02 23.46 10.38
C VAL A 208 -14.80 24.51 11.47
N GLU A 209 -15.65 24.54 12.50
CA GLU A 209 -15.51 25.42 13.66
C GLU A 209 -14.19 25.17 14.41
N THR A 210 -13.72 23.93 14.44
CA THR A 210 -12.51 23.51 15.19
C THR A 210 -11.24 23.51 14.33
N HIS A 211 -11.35 23.25 13.03
CA HIS A 211 -10.25 23.15 12.07
C HIS A 211 -10.51 24.09 10.88
N PRO A 212 -10.47 25.42 11.08
CA PRO A 212 -10.90 26.38 10.07
C PRO A 212 -10.00 26.45 8.83
N LEU A 213 -8.77 25.93 8.91
CA LEU A 213 -7.81 25.95 7.80
C LEU A 213 -7.82 24.66 6.96
N ASP A 214 -8.49 23.61 7.43
CA ASP A 214 -8.41 22.29 6.81
C ASP A 214 -9.45 22.13 5.70
N ASN A 215 -9.09 21.33 4.68
CA ASN A 215 -10.08 20.80 3.75
C ASN A 215 -11.03 19.86 4.50
N VAL A 216 -12.29 19.80 4.07
CA VAL A 216 -13.31 19.03 4.77
C VAL A 216 -13.57 17.72 4.04
N THR A 217 -13.45 16.60 4.75
CA THR A 217 -13.87 15.29 4.27
C THR A 217 -14.88 14.69 5.22
N VAL A 218 -16.10 14.43 4.73
CA VAL A 218 -17.24 13.98 5.55
C VAL A 218 -17.63 12.55 5.18
N LEU A 219 -17.77 11.67 6.17
CA LEU A 219 -18.39 10.35 5.97
C LEU A 219 -19.91 10.53 5.86
N ILE A 220 -20.53 9.93 4.84
CA ILE A 220 -21.97 10.11 4.56
C ILE A 220 -22.81 8.86 4.80
N ASP A 221 -22.20 7.75 5.19
CA ASP A 221 -22.87 6.44 5.27
C ASP A 221 -23.39 6.05 6.67
N TYR A 222 -23.21 6.91 7.68
CA TYR A 222 -23.53 6.59 9.09
C TYR A 222 -25.00 6.26 9.32
N PHE A 223 -25.93 7.08 8.81
CA PHE A 223 -27.38 6.92 9.02
C PHE A 223 -28.07 6.10 7.92
N GLY A 224 -27.34 5.58 6.93
CA GLY A 224 -27.98 4.93 5.78
C GLY A 224 -28.59 5.89 4.76
N ALA A 225 -28.26 7.18 4.86
CA ALA A 225 -28.82 8.27 4.07
C ALA A 225 -27.71 8.96 3.24
N GLU A 226 -26.84 8.18 2.59
CA GLU A 226 -25.66 8.70 1.88
C GLU A 226 -25.93 9.87 0.96
N TYR A 227 -26.98 9.76 0.15
CA TYR A 227 -27.29 10.68 -0.92
C TYR A 227 -28.06 11.88 -0.39
N THR A 228 -28.97 11.66 0.57
CA THR A 228 -29.67 12.71 1.28
C THR A 228 -28.69 13.59 2.07
N ASP A 229 -27.81 12.98 2.86
CA ASP A 229 -26.78 13.69 3.65
C ASP A 229 -25.78 14.40 2.74
N ALA A 230 -25.38 13.79 1.63
CA ALA A 230 -24.50 14.41 0.64
C ALA A 230 -25.06 15.74 0.10
N ILE A 231 -26.35 15.77 -0.25
CA ILE A 231 -26.99 16.97 -0.80
C ILE A 231 -27.20 18.03 0.28
N GLU A 232 -27.60 17.64 1.49
CA GLU A 232 -27.70 18.57 2.62
C GLU A 232 -26.35 19.24 2.90
N LEU A 233 -25.28 18.45 3.00
CA LEU A 233 -23.91 18.95 3.18
C LEU A 233 -23.48 19.88 2.07
N CYS A 234 -23.74 19.53 0.81
CA CYS A 234 -23.33 20.35 -0.32
C CYS A 234 -24.08 21.68 -0.37
N ARG A 235 -25.38 21.70 -0.04
CA ARG A 235 -26.15 22.94 0.07
C ARG A 235 -25.55 23.86 1.12
N TRP A 236 -25.31 23.35 2.33
CA TRP A 236 -24.68 24.12 3.39
C TRP A 236 -23.28 24.61 2.97
N TRP A 237 -22.45 23.72 2.43
CA TRP A 237 -21.06 24.05 2.09
C TRP A 237 -20.98 25.09 0.97
N TYR A 238 -21.60 24.84 -0.18
CA TYR A 238 -21.42 25.68 -1.37
C TYR A 238 -22.31 26.92 -1.38
N ASN A 239 -23.48 26.89 -0.74
CA ASN A 239 -24.41 28.02 -0.78
C ASN A 239 -24.31 28.91 0.46
N ASP A 240 -24.00 28.34 1.63
CA ASP A 240 -24.02 29.10 2.89
C ASP A 240 -22.62 29.38 3.43
N TYR A 241 -21.74 28.38 3.46
CA TYR A 241 -20.42 28.48 4.08
C TYR A 241 -19.37 29.10 3.16
N LEU A 242 -19.08 28.47 2.02
CA LEU A 242 -17.98 28.84 1.12
C LEU A 242 -18.07 30.29 0.61
N PRO A 243 -19.26 30.85 0.28
CA PRO A 243 -19.38 32.26 -0.10
C PRO A 243 -18.97 33.26 1.00
N ARG A 244 -18.92 32.80 2.26
CA ARG A 244 -18.49 33.59 3.43
C ARG A 244 -17.08 33.22 3.89
N ASP A 245 -16.48 32.18 3.33
CA ASP A 245 -15.13 31.72 3.68
C ASP A 245 -14.11 32.74 3.15
N PRO A 246 -13.36 33.44 4.02
CA PRO A 246 -12.39 34.45 3.60
C PRO A 246 -11.27 33.88 2.72
N SER A 247 -10.98 32.58 2.84
CA SER A 247 -9.94 31.91 2.07
C SER A 247 -10.39 31.54 0.66
N GLY A 248 -11.68 31.20 0.49
CA GLY A 248 -12.28 30.73 -0.77
C GLY A 248 -11.63 29.50 -1.42
N SER A 249 -10.63 28.86 -0.78
CA SER A 249 -9.78 27.84 -1.40
C SER A 249 -9.98 26.43 -0.84
N ARG A 250 -10.78 26.27 0.22
CA ARG A 250 -11.02 24.97 0.85
C ARG A 250 -11.94 24.12 -0.01
N THR A 251 -11.72 22.82 0.03
CA THR A 251 -12.47 21.82 -0.73
C THR A 251 -13.32 20.95 0.18
N LEU A 252 -14.46 20.51 -0.34
CA LEU A 252 -15.31 19.47 0.27
C LEU A 252 -15.13 18.15 -0.48
N SER A 253 -14.87 17.09 0.28
CA SER A 253 -14.90 15.71 -0.19
C SER A 253 -15.94 14.91 0.58
N LEU A 254 -16.75 14.12 -0.13
CA LEU A 254 -17.68 13.18 0.47
C LEU A 254 -17.08 11.79 0.43
N ARG A 255 -16.93 11.17 1.60
CA ARG A 255 -16.34 9.86 1.77
C ARG A 255 -17.43 8.80 1.85
N LEU A 256 -17.41 7.87 0.90
CA LEU A 256 -18.23 6.66 0.92
C LEU A 256 -17.45 5.55 1.64
N ASP A 257 -18.01 5.08 2.76
CA ASP A 257 -17.51 3.91 3.51
C ASP A 257 -18.64 2.92 3.82
N THR A 258 -19.68 2.89 2.96
CA THR A 258 -20.88 2.07 3.12
C THR A 258 -20.54 0.64 3.54
N HIS A 259 -21.26 0.16 4.54
CA HIS A 259 -21.05 -1.17 5.13
C HIS A 259 -21.24 -2.29 4.10
N GLY A 260 -20.36 -3.29 4.14
CA GLY A 260 -20.26 -4.35 3.12
C GLY A 260 -21.48 -5.26 3.02
N GLU A 261 -22.43 -5.20 3.94
CA GLU A 261 -23.66 -6.02 3.94
C GLU A 261 -24.89 -5.25 3.47
N ARG A 262 -24.78 -3.95 3.17
CA ARG A 262 -25.90 -3.15 2.69
C ARG A 262 -25.61 -2.42 1.40
N TYR A 263 -26.66 -2.13 0.65
CA TYR A 263 -26.60 -1.19 -0.46
C TYR A 263 -26.61 0.25 0.07
N ALA A 264 -25.99 1.17 -0.67
CA ALA A 264 -26.14 2.60 -0.43
C ALA A 264 -27.60 3.03 -0.63
N GLU A 265 -28.01 4.14 0.00
CA GLU A 265 -29.38 4.66 0.04
C GLU A 265 -30.18 4.46 -1.27
N GLY A 266 -31.26 3.66 -1.23
CA GLY A 266 -32.15 3.46 -2.37
C GLY A 266 -31.58 2.64 -3.54
N LEU A 267 -30.39 2.06 -3.42
CA LEU A 267 -29.87 1.09 -4.38
C LEU A 267 -30.33 -0.33 -4.05
N THR A 268 -30.52 -1.13 -5.10
CA THR A 268 -30.65 -2.59 -5.08
C THR A 268 -29.66 -3.18 -6.07
N TYR A 269 -29.57 -4.50 -6.18
CA TYR A 269 -28.75 -5.13 -7.20
C TYR A 269 -29.19 -4.70 -8.61
N GLU A 270 -30.48 -4.80 -8.91
CA GLU A 270 -31.07 -4.48 -10.22
C GLU A 270 -30.81 -3.03 -10.59
N ARG A 271 -31.11 -2.10 -9.67
CA ARG A 271 -30.87 -0.67 -9.90
C ARG A 271 -29.39 -0.37 -10.11
N SER A 272 -28.50 -1.11 -9.43
CA SER A 272 -27.06 -0.96 -9.57
C SER A 272 -26.57 -1.46 -10.92
N VAL A 273 -27.14 -2.55 -11.43
CA VAL A 273 -26.90 -3.03 -12.79
C VAL A 273 -27.31 -1.97 -13.81
N ASP A 274 -28.53 -1.41 -13.71
CA ASP A 274 -29.02 -0.39 -14.63
C ASP A 274 -28.09 0.84 -14.67
N ILE A 275 -27.70 1.35 -13.50
CA ILE A 275 -26.81 2.52 -13.38
C ILE A 275 -25.47 2.30 -14.10
N VAL A 276 -24.88 1.12 -13.91
CA VAL A 276 -23.56 0.79 -14.46
C VAL A 276 -23.66 0.43 -15.94
N ALA A 277 -24.70 -0.30 -16.36
CA ALA A 277 -24.95 -0.64 -17.75
C ALA A 277 -25.13 0.64 -18.59
N ASP A 278 -25.95 1.57 -18.11
CA ASP A 278 -26.14 2.89 -18.72
C ASP A 278 -24.85 3.70 -18.79
N TRP A 279 -24.04 3.68 -17.71
CA TRP A 279 -22.77 4.39 -17.64
C TRP A 279 -21.71 3.87 -18.61
N LEU A 280 -21.67 2.55 -18.81
CA LEU A 280 -20.73 1.90 -19.72
C LEU A 280 -21.25 1.81 -21.16
N HIS A 281 -22.51 2.17 -21.39
CA HIS A 281 -23.21 2.01 -22.67
C HIS A 281 -23.24 0.56 -23.16
N VAL A 282 -23.59 -0.35 -22.25
CA VAL A 282 -23.70 -1.79 -22.50
C VAL A 282 -25.11 -2.28 -22.16
N PRO A 283 -25.61 -3.34 -22.81
CA PRO A 283 -27.03 -3.69 -22.71
C PRO A 283 -27.44 -4.38 -21.41
N ASN A 284 -26.50 -4.97 -20.66
CA ASN A 284 -26.83 -5.75 -19.46
C ASN A 284 -25.60 -5.99 -18.57
N GLU A 285 -25.86 -6.66 -17.43
CA GLU A 285 -24.89 -7.06 -16.42
C GLU A 285 -23.68 -7.86 -16.99
N TYR A 286 -23.93 -8.86 -17.85
CA TYR A 286 -22.87 -9.71 -18.38
C TYR A 286 -21.89 -8.92 -19.23
N GLU A 287 -22.42 -8.03 -20.07
CA GLU A 287 -21.59 -7.16 -20.90
C GLU A 287 -20.86 -6.10 -20.07
N ALA A 288 -21.45 -5.60 -18.97
CA ALA A 288 -20.74 -4.72 -18.04
C ALA A 288 -19.56 -5.44 -17.35
N VAL A 289 -19.75 -6.70 -16.91
CA VAL A 289 -18.69 -7.50 -16.30
C VAL A 289 -17.60 -7.84 -17.34
N ARG A 290 -18.00 -8.26 -18.55
CA ARG A 290 -17.09 -8.53 -19.67
C ARG A 290 -16.27 -7.28 -20.03
N TYR A 291 -16.92 -6.12 -20.09
CA TYR A 291 -16.26 -4.84 -20.38
C TYR A 291 -15.12 -4.54 -19.39
N VAL A 292 -15.38 -4.67 -18.08
CA VAL A 292 -14.37 -4.31 -17.07
C VAL A 292 -13.33 -5.39 -16.84
N MET A 293 -13.61 -6.66 -17.13
CA MET A 293 -12.63 -7.74 -17.00
C MET A 293 -11.74 -7.85 -18.24
N GLY A 294 -12.28 -7.52 -19.42
CA GLY A 294 -11.71 -7.87 -20.71
C GLY A 294 -12.19 -9.25 -21.19
N GLU A 295 -12.35 -9.39 -22.50
CA GLU A 295 -12.93 -10.58 -23.14
C GLU A 295 -12.20 -11.89 -22.76
N GLU A 296 -10.88 -11.93 -22.91
CA GLU A 296 -10.08 -13.12 -22.59
C GLU A 296 -10.21 -13.54 -21.13
N SER A 297 -10.17 -12.58 -20.19
CA SER A 297 -10.31 -12.87 -18.75
C SER A 297 -11.71 -13.31 -18.39
N PHE A 298 -12.72 -12.80 -19.09
CA PHE A 298 -14.10 -13.21 -18.89
C PHE A 298 -14.32 -14.64 -19.39
N ASP A 299 -13.85 -14.97 -20.59
CA ASP A 299 -14.08 -16.30 -21.17
C ASP A 299 -13.25 -17.39 -20.49
N ALA A 300 -12.04 -17.06 -19.99
CA ALA A 300 -11.19 -18.00 -19.25
C ALA A 300 -11.73 -18.36 -17.86
N ASP A 301 -12.56 -17.51 -17.22
CA ASP A 301 -13.12 -17.75 -15.89
C ASP A 301 -14.36 -18.65 -15.92
N SER A 302 -14.16 -19.92 -16.27
CA SER A 302 -15.22 -20.94 -16.41
C SER A 302 -15.97 -21.24 -15.11
N LEU A 303 -15.34 -21.01 -13.96
CA LEU A 303 -15.93 -21.20 -12.62
C LEU A 303 -16.62 -19.95 -12.08
N ASN A 304 -16.65 -18.84 -12.84
CA ASN A 304 -17.24 -17.55 -12.48
C ASN A 304 -16.69 -16.90 -11.18
N ILE A 305 -15.55 -17.35 -10.67
CA ILE A 305 -14.99 -16.87 -9.39
C ILE A 305 -14.62 -15.38 -9.50
N THR A 306 -13.97 -15.01 -10.60
CA THR A 306 -13.53 -13.64 -10.85
C THR A 306 -14.69 -12.77 -11.31
N LYS A 307 -15.62 -13.31 -12.10
CA LYS A 307 -16.86 -12.64 -12.51
C LYS A 307 -17.71 -12.26 -11.31
N ASP A 308 -17.90 -13.15 -10.34
CA ASP A 308 -18.69 -12.85 -9.13
C ASP A 308 -17.99 -11.85 -8.22
N ARG A 309 -16.66 -11.83 -8.22
CA ARG A 309 -15.90 -10.76 -7.59
C ARG A 309 -16.10 -9.42 -8.30
N ALA A 310 -16.09 -9.39 -9.63
CA ALA A 310 -16.33 -8.18 -10.42
C ALA A 310 -17.76 -7.66 -10.22
N ARG A 311 -18.78 -8.54 -10.23
CA ARG A 311 -20.18 -8.20 -9.92
C ARG A 311 -20.33 -7.52 -8.58
N ARG A 312 -19.71 -8.08 -7.52
CA ARG A 312 -19.73 -7.48 -6.19
C ARG A 312 -19.14 -6.07 -6.17
N VAL A 313 -18.04 -5.85 -6.90
CA VAL A 313 -17.42 -4.52 -7.00
C VAL A 313 -18.25 -3.54 -7.83
N LEU A 314 -18.88 -4.01 -8.91
CA LEU A 314 -19.67 -3.17 -9.80
C LEU A 314 -21.02 -2.79 -9.20
N PHE A 315 -21.77 -3.79 -8.75
CA PHE A 315 -23.20 -3.70 -8.46
C PHE A 315 -23.56 -3.98 -7.00
N GLY A 316 -22.64 -4.59 -6.24
CA GLY A 316 -22.94 -5.15 -4.92
C GLY A 316 -23.07 -4.11 -3.79
N THR A 317 -23.14 -4.66 -2.59
CA THR A 317 -23.17 -3.95 -1.31
C THR A 317 -21.83 -3.28 -0.98
N GLY A 318 -21.86 -2.37 -0.01
CA GLY A 318 -20.73 -1.51 0.36
C GLY A 318 -20.40 -0.48 -0.71
N VAL A 319 -19.15 -0.05 -0.76
CA VAL A 319 -18.68 0.94 -1.75
C VAL A 319 -18.49 0.28 -3.11
N SER A 320 -19.51 0.35 -3.96
CA SER A 320 -19.54 -0.20 -5.32
C SER A 320 -19.40 0.89 -6.40
N VAL A 321 -19.07 0.48 -7.63
CA VAL A 321 -19.03 1.41 -8.78
C VAL A 321 -20.39 2.09 -8.98
N ALA A 322 -21.49 1.35 -8.86
CA ALA A 322 -22.84 1.89 -8.95
C ALA A 322 -23.09 3.00 -7.92
N SER A 323 -22.69 2.81 -6.66
CA SER A 323 -22.88 3.81 -5.60
C SER A 323 -22.15 5.13 -5.90
N VAL A 324 -20.93 5.04 -6.43
CA VAL A 324 -20.13 6.21 -6.78
C VAL A 324 -20.69 6.94 -8.00
N ILE A 325 -21.10 6.22 -9.04
CA ILE A 325 -21.75 6.82 -10.23
C ILE A 325 -23.05 7.53 -9.81
N HIS A 326 -23.85 6.89 -8.95
CA HIS A 326 -25.10 7.47 -8.48
C HIS A 326 -24.86 8.77 -7.72
N LEU A 327 -23.91 8.77 -6.76
CA LEU A 327 -23.53 9.97 -6.04
C LEU A 327 -23.09 11.08 -6.99
N ARG A 328 -22.20 10.78 -7.94
CA ARG A 328 -21.71 11.79 -8.90
C ARG A 328 -22.85 12.39 -9.72
N LYS A 329 -23.71 11.55 -10.31
CA LYS A 329 -24.88 12.00 -11.09
C LYS A 329 -25.80 12.89 -10.25
N LEU A 330 -26.04 12.53 -9.00
CA LEU A 330 -26.90 13.30 -8.10
C LEU A 330 -26.30 14.66 -7.75
N LEU A 331 -25.00 14.70 -7.42
CA LEU A 331 -24.29 15.94 -7.14
C LEU A 331 -24.27 16.86 -8.37
N ASP A 332 -24.02 16.31 -9.55
CA ASP A 332 -24.00 17.07 -10.81
C ASP A 332 -25.37 17.64 -11.16
N ALA A 333 -26.44 16.87 -11.00
CA ALA A 333 -27.81 17.32 -11.22
C ALA A 333 -28.23 18.46 -10.28
N ASN A 334 -27.56 18.61 -9.14
CA ASN A 334 -27.77 19.69 -8.18
C ASN A 334 -26.72 20.82 -8.29
N GLY A 335 -25.85 20.81 -9.31
CA GLY A 335 -24.85 21.85 -9.53
C GLY A 335 -23.59 21.78 -8.65
N PHE A 336 -23.39 20.66 -7.94
CA PHE A 336 -22.25 20.45 -7.04
C PHE A 336 -21.09 19.71 -7.71
N ASN A 337 -20.75 20.10 -8.94
CA ASN A 337 -19.71 19.45 -9.76
C ASN A 337 -18.31 19.54 -9.13
N ALA A 338 -18.06 20.57 -8.32
CA ALA A 338 -16.77 20.78 -7.63
C ALA A 338 -16.56 19.85 -6.42
N CYS A 339 -17.63 19.21 -5.93
CA CYS A 339 -17.54 18.32 -4.78
C CYS A 339 -16.80 17.04 -5.14
N ARG A 340 -15.76 16.72 -4.36
CA ARG A 340 -14.95 15.52 -4.60
C ARG A 340 -15.59 14.29 -3.96
N ILE A 341 -15.34 13.12 -4.54
CA ILE A 341 -15.76 11.82 -4.02
C ILE A 341 -14.52 11.03 -3.58
N LEU A 342 -14.49 10.66 -2.30
CA LEU A 342 -13.49 9.79 -1.72
C LEU A 342 -14.07 8.39 -1.51
N GLY A 343 -13.48 7.38 -2.14
CA GLY A 343 -13.80 5.98 -1.87
C GLY A 343 -12.92 5.40 -0.76
N SER A 344 -13.51 4.71 0.21
CA SER A 344 -12.75 3.87 1.15
C SER A 344 -13.35 2.46 1.23
N SER A 345 -12.82 1.62 2.12
CA SER A 345 -13.21 0.21 2.31
C SER A 345 -12.80 -0.74 1.17
N GLY A 346 -11.83 -1.62 1.45
CA GLY A 346 -11.50 -2.77 0.61
C GLY A 346 -10.93 -2.44 -0.78
N PHE A 347 -10.38 -1.25 -0.98
CA PHE A 347 -9.70 -0.88 -2.23
C PHE A 347 -8.34 -1.58 -2.34
N ASN A 348 -8.38 -2.86 -2.69
CA ASN A 348 -7.22 -3.66 -3.11
C ASN A 348 -6.95 -3.51 -4.63
N LEU A 349 -5.93 -4.22 -5.13
CA LEU A 349 -5.52 -4.18 -6.53
C LEU A 349 -6.67 -4.49 -7.49
N PHE A 350 -7.48 -5.50 -7.17
CA PHE A 350 -8.60 -5.92 -8.00
C PHE A 350 -9.69 -4.86 -8.04
N LYS A 351 -10.12 -4.35 -6.87
CA LYS A 351 -11.15 -3.31 -6.79
C LYS A 351 -10.69 -2.04 -7.54
N CYS A 352 -9.43 -1.64 -7.38
CA CYS A 352 -8.87 -0.50 -8.12
C CYS A 352 -8.93 -0.73 -9.64
N LYS A 353 -8.59 -1.93 -10.12
CA LYS A 353 -8.64 -2.27 -11.56
C LYS A 353 -10.07 -2.23 -12.10
N ILE A 354 -11.05 -2.78 -11.38
CA ILE A 354 -12.46 -2.75 -11.81
C ILE A 354 -12.98 -1.30 -11.83
N PHE A 355 -12.70 -0.50 -10.81
CA PHE A 355 -13.06 0.92 -10.78
C PHE A 355 -12.42 1.70 -11.94
N ALA A 356 -11.16 1.41 -12.26
CA ALA A 356 -10.44 2.04 -13.36
C ALA A 356 -11.07 1.71 -14.72
N ASN A 357 -11.32 0.42 -14.96
CA ASN A 357 -11.90 -0.05 -16.21
C ASN A 357 -13.35 0.43 -16.37
N ALA A 358 -14.10 0.56 -15.27
CA ALA A 358 -15.43 1.15 -15.28
C ALA A 358 -15.42 2.69 -15.44
N ARG A 359 -14.25 3.33 -15.40
CA ARG A 359 -14.10 4.79 -15.37
C ARG A 359 -14.94 5.44 -14.27
N ALA A 360 -14.98 4.81 -13.10
CA ALA A 360 -15.80 5.28 -11.98
C ALA A 360 -15.37 6.71 -11.56
N PRO A 361 -16.32 7.63 -11.31
CA PRO A 361 -16.01 9.03 -11.01
C PRO A 361 -15.56 9.22 -9.54
N LEU A 362 -14.40 8.68 -9.19
CA LEU A 362 -13.70 8.94 -7.93
C LEU A 362 -12.63 10.02 -8.13
N ASP A 363 -12.35 10.77 -7.06
CA ASP A 363 -11.25 11.73 -7.01
C ASP A 363 -10.10 11.22 -6.13
N VAL A 364 -10.44 10.58 -5.02
CA VAL A 364 -9.49 10.08 -4.02
C VAL A 364 -9.88 8.69 -3.53
N VAL A 365 -8.89 7.86 -3.20
CA VAL A 365 -9.07 6.58 -2.52
C VAL A 365 -8.30 6.54 -1.20
N GLY A 366 -8.99 6.27 -0.10
CA GLY A 366 -8.36 5.95 1.19
C GLY A 366 -8.20 4.43 1.34
N THR A 367 -6.97 3.93 1.48
CA THR A 367 -6.72 2.48 1.52
C THR A 367 -5.46 2.09 2.28
N GLY A 368 -5.54 0.94 2.94
CA GLY A 368 -4.39 0.23 3.52
C GLY A 368 -4.11 -1.11 2.83
N SER A 369 -4.89 -1.47 1.81
CA SER A 369 -4.87 -2.79 1.17
C SER A 369 -3.70 -2.99 0.20
N PHE A 370 -2.70 -2.11 0.24
CA PHE A 370 -1.40 -2.40 -0.37
C PHE A 370 -0.55 -3.32 0.52
N ILE A 371 -0.88 -3.44 1.81
CA ILE A 371 -0.40 -4.56 2.63
C ILE A 371 -0.87 -5.86 1.96
N PRO A 372 0.01 -6.85 1.76
CA PRO A 372 -0.34 -8.07 1.04
C PRO A 372 -1.40 -8.88 1.79
N GLU A 373 -2.42 -9.33 1.06
CA GLU A 373 -3.45 -10.25 1.56
C GLU A 373 -2.84 -11.61 1.92
N ASN A 374 -1.88 -12.09 1.10
CA ASN A 374 -1.09 -13.27 1.39
C ASN A 374 0.27 -12.87 1.95
N PHE A 375 0.43 -12.93 3.27
CA PHE A 375 1.66 -12.47 3.92
C PHE A 375 2.90 -13.29 3.52
N ALA A 376 2.72 -14.54 3.08
CA ALA A 376 3.81 -15.39 2.60
C ALA A 376 4.53 -14.82 1.37
N ASP A 377 3.88 -13.93 0.60
CA ASP A 377 4.50 -13.25 -0.54
C ASP A 377 5.66 -12.34 -0.11
N THR A 378 5.70 -11.93 1.16
CA THR A 378 6.76 -11.11 1.74
C THR A 378 7.98 -11.93 2.19
N PHE A 379 7.97 -13.25 2.08
CA PHE A 379 9.05 -14.07 2.63
C PHE A 379 10.27 -14.05 1.70
N ALA A 380 11.09 -13.01 1.90
CA ALA A 380 12.40 -12.89 1.26
C ALA A 380 13.32 -14.03 1.71
N THR A 381 14.26 -14.41 0.85
CA THR A 381 15.29 -15.42 1.15
C THR A 381 16.65 -14.82 0.87
N ALA A 382 17.63 -15.14 1.72
CA ALA A 382 19.04 -14.89 1.47
C ALA A 382 19.75 -16.24 1.38
N ASP A 383 20.61 -16.42 0.38
CA ASP A 383 21.46 -17.59 0.27
C ASP A 383 22.90 -17.11 0.05
N ILE A 384 23.87 -17.73 0.75
CA ILE A 384 25.30 -17.55 0.43
C ILE A 384 25.57 -18.33 -0.85
N PHE A 385 26.14 -17.65 -1.85
CA PHE A 385 26.50 -18.28 -3.12
C PHE A 385 28.01 -18.24 -3.42
N MET A 386 28.80 -17.54 -2.60
CA MET A 386 30.27 -17.52 -2.71
C MET A 386 30.95 -17.47 -1.34
N TYR A 387 32.08 -18.17 -1.20
CA TYR A 387 32.97 -18.15 -0.04
C TYR A 387 34.39 -17.87 -0.53
N GLU A 388 35.04 -16.84 -0.01
CA GLU A 388 36.39 -16.41 -0.46
C GLU A 388 36.49 -16.23 -1.98
N ASN A 389 35.42 -15.69 -2.60
CA ASN A 389 35.23 -15.52 -4.05
C ASN A 389 35.08 -16.83 -4.86
N GLU A 390 35.04 -17.99 -4.21
CA GLU A 390 34.76 -19.27 -4.86
C GLU A 390 33.25 -19.56 -4.85
N PRO A 391 32.61 -19.83 -6.02
CA PRO A 391 31.20 -20.18 -6.09
C PRO A 391 30.89 -21.46 -5.33
N MET A 392 30.01 -21.36 -4.34
CA MET A 392 29.53 -22.50 -3.56
C MET A 392 28.16 -22.14 -2.99
N VAL A 393 27.14 -22.87 -3.45
CA VAL A 393 25.74 -22.61 -3.14
C VAL A 393 25.01 -23.91 -2.83
N LYS A 394 23.93 -23.82 -2.07
CA LYS A 394 23.03 -24.94 -1.78
C LYS A 394 22.48 -25.55 -3.08
N LEU A 395 22.44 -26.89 -3.13
CA LEU A 395 21.89 -27.63 -4.26
C LEU A 395 20.47 -27.14 -4.62
N GLY A 396 20.26 -26.84 -5.90
CA GLY A 396 19.00 -26.32 -6.45
C GLY A 396 18.87 -24.79 -6.45
N ARG A 397 19.86 -24.04 -5.94
CA ARG A 397 19.89 -22.57 -5.95
C ARG A 397 20.83 -21.97 -7.00
N GLU A 398 21.54 -22.80 -7.75
CA GLU A 398 22.55 -22.40 -8.73
C GLU A 398 21.97 -21.46 -9.80
N LYS A 399 20.75 -21.75 -10.26
CA LYS A 399 20.06 -20.95 -11.28
C LYS A 399 19.78 -19.51 -10.84
N LEU A 400 19.71 -19.22 -9.54
CA LEU A 400 19.43 -17.86 -9.06
C LEU A 400 20.65 -16.94 -9.21
N PHE A 401 21.86 -17.51 -9.17
CA PHE A 401 23.11 -16.74 -9.04
C PHE A 401 24.10 -16.95 -10.18
N HIS A 402 23.80 -17.82 -11.16
CA HIS A 402 24.70 -18.14 -12.27
C HIS A 402 25.15 -16.94 -13.13
N GLU A 403 24.37 -15.86 -13.15
CA GLU A 403 24.69 -14.61 -13.86
C GLU A 403 25.56 -13.65 -13.05
N LEU A 404 25.73 -13.89 -11.74
CA LEU A 404 26.50 -13.04 -10.85
C LEU A 404 27.97 -13.44 -10.86
N LYS A 405 28.84 -12.44 -11.10
CA LYS A 405 30.29 -12.61 -10.99
C LYS A 405 30.76 -12.33 -9.55
N PRO A 406 31.93 -12.87 -9.16
CA PRO A 406 32.59 -12.56 -7.88
C PRO A 406 32.75 -11.07 -7.59
#